data_AF-A0A821ZAP1-F1
#
_entry.id   AF-A0A821ZAP1-F1
#
_cell.length_a   1.000
_cell.length_b   1.000
_cell.length_c   1.000
_cell.angle_alpha   90.00
_cell.angle_beta   90.00
_cell.angle_gamma   90.00
#
_symmetry.space_group_name_H-M   'P 1'
#
loop_
_entity.id
_entity.type
_entity.pdbx_description
1 polymer ?
#
loop_
_entity_poly.entity_id
_entity_poly.type
_entity_poly.pdbx_seq_one_letter_code
_entity_poly.pdbx_strand_id
1 'polypeptide(L)'
;MWQQYQLVILIHLRNLTKTRYPPSHSYSPVDLVKKEYFPYDELSNEDRRRFKGYYDKGQVLWILDGYDELVQDIPEQLKDIFDHVRNTQHHIMTSRPFAIALPYDIKLEITGFTNDNIQNFLQNNPRIWGIVHIPVNLELMCSLWCDTNWSETTTLTMTTVYDKMTEWLCRRHLEKRNISSSQMTKEYVYKHFQQELGFLESLAFNGMESK
;
A
#
# COMPACT_ATOMS: atom_id res chain seq x y z
N MET A 1 -15.24 -13.03 -11.05
CA MET A 1 -14.82 -13.38 -9.67
C MET A 1 -15.40 -12.31 -8.76
N TRP A 2 -16.04 -12.65 -7.63
CA TRP A 2 -16.76 -11.73 -6.69
C TRP A 2 -18.25 -11.37 -6.96
N GLN A 3 -19.04 -12.19 -7.66
CA GLN A 3 -20.47 -11.88 -7.91
C GLN A 3 -21.37 -11.84 -6.65
N GLN A 4 -20.90 -12.32 -5.50
CA GLN A 4 -21.66 -12.35 -4.25
C GLN A 4 -21.68 -11.00 -3.51
N TYR A 5 -20.75 -10.10 -3.82
CA TYR A 5 -20.64 -8.79 -3.19
C TYR A 5 -21.14 -7.70 -4.13
N GLN A 6 -21.96 -6.79 -3.60
CA GLN A 6 -22.44 -5.61 -4.31
C GLN A 6 -21.56 -4.39 -4.01
N LEU A 7 -20.82 -4.42 -2.89
CA LEU A 7 -19.88 -3.38 -2.49
C LEU A 7 -18.60 -3.99 -1.92
N VAL A 8 -17.49 -3.33 -2.22
CA VAL A 8 -16.18 -3.56 -1.58
C VAL A 8 -15.74 -2.25 -0.95
N ILE A 9 -15.41 -2.28 0.33
CA ILE A 9 -15.11 -1.08 1.13
C ILE A 9 -13.75 -1.27 1.79
N LEU A 10 -12.82 -0.38 1.46
CA LEU A 10 -11.49 -0.32 2.07
C LEU A 10 -11.49 0.67 3.25
N ILE A 11 -11.06 0.24 4.42
CA ILE A 11 -10.86 1.12 5.57
C ILE A 11 -9.41 0.99 6.00
N HIS A 12 -8.65 2.07 5.87
CA HIS A 12 -7.30 2.15 6.42
C HIS A 12 -7.39 2.34 7.94
N LEU A 13 -6.97 1.35 8.71
CA LEU A 13 -7.18 1.32 10.16
C LEU A 13 -6.39 2.41 10.89
N ARG A 14 -5.26 2.91 10.34
CA ARG A 14 -4.57 4.14 10.81
C ARG A 14 -5.44 5.39 10.88
N ASN A 15 -6.53 5.43 10.12
CA ASN A 15 -7.42 6.59 10.09
C ASN A 15 -8.42 6.60 11.26
N LEU A 16 -8.57 5.47 11.96
CA LEU A 16 -9.53 5.30 13.04
C LEU A 16 -8.95 5.83 14.36
N THR A 17 -8.70 7.14 14.41
CA THR A 17 -8.09 7.84 15.55
C THR A 17 -9.11 8.64 16.36
N LYS A 18 -8.82 8.89 17.64
CA LYS A 18 -9.65 9.74 18.53
C LYS A 18 -9.85 11.17 17.99
N THR A 19 -8.90 11.68 17.21
CA THR A 19 -8.98 13.01 16.60
C THR A 19 -9.98 13.05 15.44
N ARG A 20 -10.05 11.99 14.63
CA ARG A 20 -10.99 11.88 13.50
C ARG A 20 -12.38 11.42 13.94
N TYR A 21 -12.43 10.64 15.02
CA TYR A 21 -13.63 10.06 15.60
C TYR A 21 -13.74 10.48 17.07
N PRO A 22 -14.22 11.69 17.39
CA PRO A 22 -14.37 12.13 18.78
C PRO A 22 -15.32 11.24 19.60
N PRO A 23 -15.03 11.01 20.90
CA PRO A 23 -15.77 10.08 21.76
C PRO A 23 -17.20 10.52 22.11
N SER A 24 -17.60 11.75 21.77
CA SER A 24 -18.95 12.27 22.02
C SER A 24 -20.03 11.67 21.12
N HIS A 25 -19.67 10.79 20.19
CA HIS A 25 -20.58 10.21 19.19
C HIS A 25 -20.46 8.69 19.16
N SER A 26 -21.60 8.00 19.12
CA SER A 26 -21.66 6.60 18.70
C SER A 26 -21.60 6.55 17.18
N TYR A 27 -20.67 5.78 16.62
CA TYR A 27 -20.57 5.62 15.18
C TYR A 27 -21.32 4.36 14.71
N SER A 28 -21.74 4.34 13.45
CA SER A 28 -22.25 3.15 12.78
C SER A 28 -21.37 2.80 11.58
N PRO A 29 -21.51 1.60 10.97
CA PRO A 29 -20.80 1.26 9.75
C PRO A 29 -21.03 2.27 8.61
N VAL A 30 -22.22 2.88 8.50
CA VAL A 30 -22.50 3.97 7.55
C VAL A 30 -21.65 5.20 7.85
N ASP A 31 -21.44 5.52 9.13
CA ASP A 31 -20.68 6.70 9.51
C ASP A 31 -19.19 6.54 9.20
N LEU A 32 -18.65 5.33 9.31
CA LEU A 32 -17.30 5.00 8.82
C LEU A 32 -17.20 5.25 7.32
N VAL A 33 -18.14 4.72 6.53
CA VAL A 33 -18.15 4.90 5.07
C VAL A 33 -18.27 6.37 4.69
N LYS A 34 -19.20 7.11 5.33
CA LYS A 34 -19.34 8.54 5.10
C LYS A 34 -18.04 9.27 5.42
N LYS A 35 -17.44 9.02 6.59
CA LYS A 35 -16.27 9.76 7.06
C LYS A 35 -15.02 9.49 6.23
N GLU A 36 -14.83 8.26 5.74
CA GLU A 36 -13.65 7.90 4.93
C GLU A 36 -13.80 8.26 3.45
N TYR A 37 -15.00 8.19 2.87
CA TYR A 37 -15.21 8.36 1.43
C TYR A 37 -15.92 9.65 1.03
N PHE A 38 -16.68 10.26 1.94
CA PHE A 38 -17.45 11.48 1.71
C PHE A 38 -17.15 12.52 2.81
N PRO A 39 -15.88 12.93 3.00
CA PRO A 39 -15.49 13.81 4.09
C PRO A 39 -16.10 15.22 3.98
N TYR A 40 -16.41 15.66 2.75
CA TYR A 40 -16.95 17.00 2.45
C TYR A 40 -18.38 16.98 1.91
N ASP A 41 -18.92 15.80 1.62
CA ASP A 41 -20.25 15.63 1.02
C ASP A 41 -21.21 14.91 1.96
N GLU A 42 -22.50 15.21 1.83
CA GLU A 42 -23.52 14.43 2.52
C GLU A 42 -23.81 13.14 1.76
N LEU A 43 -23.67 12.00 2.45
CA LEU A 43 -24.18 10.73 1.93
C LEU A 43 -25.70 10.84 1.78
N SER A 44 -26.19 10.75 0.54
CA SER A 44 -27.61 10.87 0.23
C SER A 44 -28.44 9.82 0.99
N ASN A 45 -29.70 10.14 1.30
CA ASN A 45 -30.60 9.19 1.95
C ASN A 45 -30.85 7.93 1.11
N GLU A 46 -30.69 8.02 -0.22
CA GLU A 46 -30.77 6.87 -1.11
C GLU A 46 -29.54 5.96 -0.96
N ASP A 47 -28.34 6.53 -0.99
CA ASP A 47 -27.09 5.79 -0.81
C ASP A 47 -27.01 5.14 0.57
N ARG A 48 -27.47 5.84 1.62
CA ARG A 48 -27.60 5.27 2.98
C ARG A 48 -28.49 4.03 3.00
N ARG A 49 -29.66 4.12 2.35
CA ARG A 49 -30.61 2.99 2.28
C ARG A 49 -30.04 1.84 1.45
N ARG A 50 -29.38 2.16 0.34
CA ARG A 50 -28.76 1.17 -0.55
C ARG A 50 -27.61 0.43 0.15
N PHE A 51 -26.71 1.17 0.79
CA PHE A 51 -25.65 0.58 1.61
C PHE A 51 -26.24 -0.33 2.68
N LYS A 52 -27.22 0.16 3.45
CA LYS A 52 -27.86 -0.63 4.51
C LYS A 52 -28.49 -1.91 3.95
N GLY A 53 -29.16 -1.82 2.80
CA GLY A 53 -29.75 -2.98 2.13
C GLY A 53 -28.74 -4.04 1.70
N TYR A 54 -27.52 -3.65 1.32
CA TYR A 54 -26.44 -4.60 1.02
C TYR A 54 -25.76 -5.11 2.29
N TYR A 55 -25.55 -4.23 3.28
CA TYR A 55 -24.94 -4.54 4.56
C TYR A 55 -25.73 -5.59 5.34
N ASP A 56 -27.04 -5.38 5.49
CA ASP A 56 -27.94 -6.29 6.21
C ASP A 56 -28.05 -7.67 5.52
N LYS A 57 -27.74 -7.74 4.21
CA LYS A 57 -27.72 -9.00 3.43
C LYS A 57 -26.34 -9.67 3.39
N GLY A 58 -25.33 -9.10 4.04
CA GLY A 58 -23.95 -9.61 4.00
C GLY A 58 -23.28 -9.48 2.62
N GLN A 59 -23.78 -8.60 1.76
CA GLN A 59 -23.29 -8.39 0.39
C GLN A 59 -22.20 -7.30 0.31
N VAL A 60 -21.61 -6.94 1.45
CA VAL A 60 -20.52 -5.97 1.56
C VAL A 60 -19.26 -6.71 2.00
N LEU A 61 -18.18 -6.56 1.24
CA LEU A 61 -16.84 -7.02 1.62
C LEU A 61 -16.05 -5.86 2.21
N TRP A 62 -15.57 -6.03 3.44
CA TRP A 62 -14.73 -5.06 4.13
C TRP A 62 -13.26 -5.42 4.00
N ILE A 63 -12.43 -4.52 3.49
CA ILE A 63 -10.98 -4.64 3.51
C ILE A 63 -10.47 -3.72 4.63
N LEU A 64 -10.01 -4.33 5.72
CA LEU A 64 -9.52 -3.63 6.91
C LEU A 64 -7.99 -3.62 6.86
N ASP A 65 -7.41 -2.50 6.44
CA ASP A 65 -6.01 -2.41 6.08
C ASP A 65 -5.14 -1.81 7.21
N GLY A 66 -4.13 -2.55 7.68
CA GLY A 66 -3.14 -2.07 8.65
C GLY A 66 -3.52 -2.28 10.12
N TYR A 67 -3.92 -3.49 10.52
CA TYR A 67 -4.35 -3.78 11.90
C TYR A 67 -3.27 -3.55 12.97
N ASP A 68 -1.99 -3.71 12.60
CA ASP A 68 -0.86 -3.45 13.51
C ASP A 68 -0.81 -2.00 14.00
N GLU A 69 -1.37 -1.07 13.22
CA GLU A 69 -1.41 0.36 13.54
C GLU A 69 -2.56 0.72 14.49
N LEU A 70 -3.57 -0.15 14.59
CA LEU A 70 -4.78 0.09 15.39
C LEU A 70 -4.79 -0.69 16.72
N VAL A 71 -4.24 -1.91 16.74
CA VAL A 71 -4.34 -2.83 17.88
C VAL A 71 -3.78 -2.27 19.20
N GLN A 72 -2.83 -1.34 19.13
CA GLN A 72 -2.17 -0.78 20.31
C GLN A 72 -3.02 0.25 21.07
N ASP A 73 -3.91 0.98 20.38
CA ASP A 73 -4.78 2.00 20.98
C ASP A 73 -6.09 2.12 20.18
N ILE A 74 -6.91 1.06 20.19
CA ILE A 74 -8.25 1.09 19.58
C ILE A 74 -9.09 2.10 20.37
N PRO A 75 -9.64 3.17 19.73
CA PRO A 75 -10.51 4.10 20.44
C PRO A 75 -11.77 3.40 20.97
N GLU A 76 -12.14 3.66 22.22
CA GLU A 76 -13.24 2.98 22.93
C GLU A 76 -14.57 3.08 22.16
N GLN A 77 -14.88 4.26 21.63
CA GLN A 77 -16.07 4.54 20.82
C GLN A 77 -16.12 3.82 19.46
N LEU A 78 -14.97 3.32 18.97
CA LEU A 78 -14.88 2.57 17.72
C LEU A 78 -14.79 1.06 17.97
N LYS A 79 -14.47 0.65 19.20
CA LYS A 79 -14.25 -0.75 19.58
C LYS A 79 -15.48 -1.61 19.25
N ASP A 80 -16.67 -1.15 19.64
CA ASP A 80 -17.91 -1.91 19.42
C ASP A 80 -18.19 -2.14 17.94
N ILE A 81 -17.94 -1.13 17.08
CA ILE A 81 -18.19 -1.22 15.65
C ILE A 81 -17.13 -2.08 14.97
N PHE A 82 -15.86 -1.92 15.37
CA PHE A 82 -14.77 -2.74 14.87
C PHE A 82 -15.03 -4.22 15.18
N ASP A 83 -15.43 -4.51 16.42
CA ASP A 83 -15.79 -5.86 16.85
C ASP A 83 -17.04 -6.36 16.12
N HIS A 84 -18.04 -5.50 15.90
CA HIS A 84 -19.24 -5.86 15.16
C HIS A 84 -18.94 -6.21 13.70
N VAL A 85 -18.18 -5.38 12.98
CA VAL A 85 -17.78 -5.65 11.58
C VAL A 85 -16.98 -6.95 11.50
N ARG A 86 -16.03 -7.15 12.41
CA ARG A 86 -15.19 -8.35 12.47
C ARG A 86 -16.01 -9.62 12.76
N ASN A 87 -16.98 -9.57 13.65
CA ASN A 87 -17.72 -10.76 14.06
C ASN A 87 -18.93 -11.09 13.17
N THR A 88 -19.45 -10.12 12.40
CA THR A 88 -20.72 -10.29 11.67
C THR A 88 -20.62 -10.12 10.16
N GLN A 89 -19.56 -9.49 9.65
CA GLN A 89 -19.44 -9.16 8.23
C GLN A 89 -18.31 -9.93 7.55
N HIS A 90 -18.44 -10.12 6.24
CA HIS A 90 -17.37 -10.63 5.40
C HIS A 90 -16.24 -9.59 5.33
N HIS A 91 -15.05 -9.97 5.77
CA HIS A 91 -13.91 -9.06 5.78
C HIS A 91 -12.58 -9.76 5.48
N ILE A 92 -11.64 -8.97 4.96
CA ILE A 92 -10.23 -9.30 4.80
C ILE A 92 -9.48 -8.30 5.66
N MET A 93 -8.62 -8.77 6.55
CA MET A 93 -7.79 -7.93 7.39
C MET A 93 -6.31 -8.09 7.01
N THR A 94 -5.59 -6.98 6.87
CA THR A 94 -4.14 -6.97 6.67
C THR A 94 -3.45 -6.54 7.96
N SER A 95 -2.29 -7.11 8.26
CA SER A 95 -1.48 -6.76 9.43
C SER A 95 -0.04 -7.19 9.22
N ARG A 96 0.91 -6.52 9.87
CA ARG A 96 2.28 -7.03 9.99
C ARG A 96 2.32 -8.30 10.85
N PRO A 97 3.27 -9.22 10.62
CA PRO A 97 3.32 -10.54 11.28
C PRO A 97 3.26 -10.48 12.82
N PHE A 98 3.86 -9.44 13.41
CA PHE A 98 4.04 -9.32 14.85
C PHE A 98 2.79 -8.86 15.62
N ALA A 99 1.75 -8.39 14.92
CA ALA A 99 0.55 -7.83 15.55
C ALA A 99 -0.69 -8.74 15.42
N ILE A 100 -0.54 -9.94 14.87
CA ILE A 100 -1.67 -10.87 14.65
C ILE A 100 -2.03 -11.56 15.98
N ALA A 101 -2.80 -10.87 16.82
CA ALA A 101 -3.26 -11.40 18.11
C ALA A 101 -4.65 -12.06 18.03
N LEU A 102 -5.39 -11.87 16.93
CA LEU A 102 -6.78 -12.31 16.82
C LEU A 102 -6.91 -13.71 16.18
N PRO A 103 -7.87 -14.53 16.66
CA PRO A 103 -8.20 -15.80 16.01
C PRO A 103 -8.93 -15.52 14.68
N TYR A 104 -8.48 -16.19 13.62
CA TYR A 104 -9.06 -16.14 12.28
C TYR A 104 -9.08 -17.55 11.70
N ASP A 105 -10.18 -17.90 11.02
CA ASP A 105 -10.36 -19.22 10.41
C ASP A 105 -9.37 -19.46 9.26
N ILE A 106 -9.08 -18.40 8.50
CA ILE A 106 -8.14 -18.42 7.38
C ILE A 106 -7.07 -17.37 7.62
N LYS A 107 -5.82 -17.81 7.68
CA LYS A 107 -4.65 -16.94 7.72
C LYS A 107 -3.84 -17.16 6.44
N LEU A 108 -3.62 -16.06 5.72
CA LEU A 108 -2.82 -16.04 4.51
C LEU A 108 -1.60 -15.19 4.78
N GLU A 109 -0.42 -15.78 4.66
CA GLU A 109 0.84 -15.04 4.70
C GLU A 109 1.24 -14.71 3.27
N ILE A 110 1.43 -13.42 2.99
CA ILE A 110 2.00 -13.00 1.72
C ILE A 110 3.51 -13.17 1.84
N THR A 111 4.01 -14.36 1.49
CA THR A 111 5.44 -14.71 1.56
C THR A 111 6.27 -14.11 0.42
N GLY A 112 5.70 -13.17 -0.36
CA GLY A 112 6.30 -12.66 -1.58
C GLY A 112 6.30 -13.70 -2.72
N PHE A 113 7.04 -13.41 -3.79
CA PHE A 113 7.16 -14.31 -4.94
C PHE A 113 8.36 -15.25 -4.82
N THR A 114 8.15 -16.54 -5.10
CA THR A 114 9.22 -17.46 -5.48
C THR A 114 9.46 -17.33 -6.98
N ASN A 115 10.42 -16.48 -7.36
CA ASN A 115 11.17 -16.70 -8.58
C ASN A 115 12.45 -17.40 -8.12
N ASP A 116 12.63 -18.68 -8.43
CA ASP A 116 13.85 -19.41 -8.04
C ASP A 116 15.12 -18.65 -8.49
N ASN A 117 15.00 -17.83 -9.54
CA ASN A 117 16.03 -16.92 -10.02
C ASN A 117 16.32 -15.73 -9.07
N ILE A 118 15.31 -15.16 -8.40
CA ILE A 118 15.52 -14.14 -7.36
C ILE A 118 16.20 -14.79 -6.16
N GLN A 119 15.74 -15.96 -5.74
CA GLN A 119 16.35 -16.68 -4.62
C GLN A 119 17.81 -17.03 -4.90
N ASN A 120 18.12 -17.56 -6.09
CA ASN A 120 19.50 -17.82 -6.53
C ASN A 120 20.34 -16.54 -6.63
N PHE A 121 19.77 -15.45 -7.18
CA PHE A 121 20.46 -14.17 -7.28
C PHE A 121 20.81 -13.60 -5.90
N LEU A 122 19.88 -13.67 -4.96
CA LEU A 122 20.09 -13.20 -3.60
C LEU A 122 21.10 -14.07 -2.84
N GLN A 123 21.08 -15.39 -3.04
CA GLN A 123 22.08 -16.30 -2.47
C GLN A 123 23.48 -16.00 -2.99
N ASN A 124 23.62 -15.64 -4.26
CA ASN A 124 24.89 -15.26 -4.88
C ASN A 124 25.34 -13.82 -4.54
N ASN A 125 24.46 -13.02 -3.92
CA ASN A 125 24.71 -11.62 -3.53
C ASN A 125 24.40 -11.40 -2.03
N PRO A 126 25.22 -11.94 -1.10
CA PRO A 126 24.91 -11.97 0.34
C PRO A 126 24.73 -10.57 0.99
N ARG A 127 25.35 -9.53 0.41
CA ARG A 127 25.11 -8.15 0.86
C ARG A 127 23.68 -7.68 0.57
N ILE A 128 23.15 -8.08 -0.59
CA ILE A 128 21.79 -7.75 -0.99
C ILE A 128 20.78 -8.60 -0.25
N TRP A 129 21.10 -9.86 0.03
CA TRP A 129 20.30 -10.68 0.93
C TRP A 129 20.00 -9.93 2.22
N GLY A 130 21.01 -9.38 2.91
CA GLY A 130 20.80 -8.58 4.11
C GLY A 130 19.96 -7.31 3.89
N ILE A 131 20.07 -6.68 2.73
CA ILE A 131 19.35 -5.44 2.39
C ILE A 131 17.86 -5.69 2.10
N VAL A 132 17.53 -6.78 1.38
CA VAL A 132 16.14 -7.14 1.04
C VAL A 132 15.39 -7.77 2.21
N HIS A 133 16.05 -8.04 3.34
CA HIS A 133 15.31 -8.33 4.58
C HIS A 133 14.48 -7.13 5.05
N ILE A 134 14.75 -5.92 4.54
CA ILE A 134 13.90 -4.75 4.73
C ILE A 134 12.80 -4.77 3.65
N PRO A 135 11.50 -4.86 4.01
CA PRO A 135 10.41 -5.06 3.04
C PRO A 135 10.34 -4.03 1.92
N VAL A 136 10.59 -2.74 2.21
CA VAL A 136 10.59 -1.69 1.18
C VAL A 136 11.71 -1.87 0.16
N ASN A 137 12.88 -2.34 0.59
CA ASN A 137 14.01 -2.60 -0.32
C ASN A 137 13.73 -3.82 -1.20
N LEU A 138 13.08 -4.84 -0.63
CA LEU A 138 12.63 -6.00 -1.40
C LEU A 138 11.59 -5.60 -2.44
N GLU A 139 10.62 -4.77 -2.08
CA GLU A 139 9.60 -4.27 -3.01
C GLU A 139 10.22 -3.48 -4.17
N LEU A 140 11.16 -2.59 -3.88
CA LEU A 140 11.93 -1.85 -4.89
C LEU A 140 12.70 -2.81 -5.81
N MET A 141 13.41 -3.79 -5.25
CA MET A 141 14.16 -4.79 -6.01
C MET A 141 13.24 -5.63 -6.90
N CYS A 142 12.11 -6.09 -6.39
CA CYS A 142 11.11 -6.85 -7.14
C CYS A 142 10.49 -6.02 -8.27
N SER A 143 10.20 -4.74 -8.01
CA SER A 143 9.66 -3.82 -9.02
C SER A 143 10.60 -3.65 -10.21
N LEU A 144 11.91 -3.67 -9.95
CA LEU A 144 12.93 -3.58 -10.99
C LEU A 144 13.25 -4.92 -11.66
N TRP A 145 12.97 -6.03 -10.99
CA TRP A 145 13.41 -7.36 -11.42
C TRP A 145 12.92 -7.75 -12.82
N CYS A 146 11.68 -7.39 -13.17
CA CYS A 146 11.10 -7.76 -14.46
C CYS A 146 11.67 -6.97 -15.64
N ASP A 147 12.08 -5.72 -15.42
CA ASP A 147 12.40 -4.77 -16.48
C ASP A 147 13.90 -4.41 -16.55
N THR A 148 14.70 -4.91 -15.61
CA THR A 148 16.13 -4.59 -15.51
C THR A 148 16.96 -5.84 -15.77
N ASN A 149 17.90 -5.74 -16.72
CA ASN A 149 18.92 -6.76 -16.87
C ASN A 149 19.99 -6.61 -15.77
N TRP A 150 20.03 -7.55 -14.84
CA TRP A 150 21.00 -7.58 -13.74
C TRP A 150 22.30 -8.30 -14.07
N SER A 151 22.44 -8.93 -15.25
CA SER A 151 23.58 -9.78 -15.60
C SER A 151 24.93 -9.06 -15.58
N GLU A 152 24.93 -7.75 -15.84
CA GLU A 152 26.13 -6.92 -15.88
C GLU A 152 26.42 -6.22 -14.53
N THR A 153 25.56 -6.41 -13.53
CA THR A 153 25.71 -5.72 -12.24
C THR A 153 26.70 -6.45 -11.36
N THR A 154 27.96 -6.00 -11.37
CA THR A 154 29.07 -6.62 -10.62
C THR A 154 29.05 -6.32 -9.12
N THR A 155 28.52 -5.15 -8.73
CA THR A 155 28.33 -4.77 -7.33
C THR A 155 26.96 -4.14 -7.15
N LEU A 156 26.08 -4.85 -6.43
CA LEU A 156 24.75 -4.35 -6.12
C LEU A 156 24.76 -3.70 -4.73
N THR A 157 24.47 -2.39 -4.68
CA THR A 157 24.33 -1.59 -3.44
C THR A 157 22.99 -0.88 -3.43
N MET A 158 22.54 -0.36 -2.27
CA MET A 158 21.30 0.45 -2.23
C MET A 158 21.34 1.65 -3.18
N THR A 159 22.50 2.29 -3.33
CA THR A 159 22.68 3.37 -4.32
C THR A 159 22.44 2.86 -5.73
N THR A 160 22.94 1.67 -6.08
CA THR A 160 22.67 1.03 -7.38
C THR A 160 21.18 0.75 -7.57
N VAL A 161 20.49 0.30 -6.53
CA VAL A 161 19.04 0.02 -6.59
C VAL A 161 18.25 1.31 -6.82
N TYR A 162 18.52 2.36 -6.04
CA TYR A 162 17.84 3.65 -6.21
C TYR A 162 18.16 4.30 -7.56
N ASP A 163 19.39 4.15 -8.05
CA ASP A 163 19.79 4.62 -9.38
C ASP A 163 19.02 3.90 -10.49
N LYS A 164 18.94 2.56 -10.43
CA LYS A 164 18.13 1.77 -11.36
C LYS A 164 16.64 2.09 -11.26
N MET A 165 16.13 2.33 -10.05
CA MET A 165 14.74 2.76 -9.84
C MET A 165 14.45 4.11 -10.48
N THR A 166 15.35 5.06 -10.32
CA THR A 166 15.24 6.40 -10.90
C THR A 166 15.23 6.32 -12.43
N GLU A 167 16.17 5.55 -13.00
CA GLU A 167 16.20 5.29 -14.44
C GLU A 167 14.89 4.65 -14.94
N TRP A 168 14.41 3.61 -14.26
CA TRP A 168 13.17 2.90 -14.60
C TRP A 168 11.95 3.83 -14.57
N LEU A 169 11.81 4.67 -13.53
CA LEU A 169 10.72 5.64 -13.42
C LEU A 169 10.74 6.66 -14.56
N CYS A 170 11.91 7.19 -14.90
CA CYS A 170 12.07 8.11 -16.03
C CYS A 170 11.67 7.45 -17.36
N ARG A 171 12.15 6.23 -17.63
CA ARG A 171 11.81 5.48 -18.85
C ARG A 171 10.33 5.17 -18.94
N ARG A 172 9.72 4.73 -17.84
CA ARG A 172 8.28 4.46 -17.75
C ARG A 172 7.44 5.71 -17.95
N HIS A 173 7.92 6.89 -17.54
CA HIS A 173 7.24 8.17 -17.80
C HIS A 173 7.31 8.59 -19.27
N LEU A 174 8.42 8.32 -19.97
CA LEU A 174 8.51 8.50 -21.42
C LEU A 174 7.51 7.61 -22.16
N GLU A 175 7.43 6.34 -21.77
CA GLU A 175 6.49 5.38 -22.35
C GLU A 175 5.04 5.83 -22.18
N LYS A 176 4.67 6.34 -21.00
CA LYS A 176 3.34 6.93 -20.77
C LYS A 176 3.03 8.11 -21.69
N ARG A 177 4.06 8.80 -22.20
CA ARG A 177 3.93 9.90 -23.18
C ARG A 177 4.07 9.42 -24.62
N ASN A 178 4.03 8.10 -24.86
CA ASN A 178 4.25 7.46 -26.16
C ASN A 178 5.64 7.77 -26.77
N ILE A 179 6.64 8.07 -25.95
CA ILE A 179 8.02 8.26 -26.37
C ILE A 179 8.76 6.95 -26.10
N SER A 180 9.21 6.28 -27.16
CA SER A 180 9.99 5.04 -27.03
C SER A 180 11.34 5.33 -26.38
N SER A 181 11.61 4.68 -25.24
CA SER A 181 12.86 4.86 -24.49
C SER A 181 13.86 3.71 -24.68
N SER A 182 13.48 2.63 -25.38
CA SER A 182 14.25 1.38 -25.46
C SER A 182 15.64 1.53 -26.07
N GLN A 183 15.86 2.51 -26.95
CA GLN A 183 17.15 2.79 -27.58
C GLN A 183 17.89 3.98 -26.94
N MET A 184 17.30 4.66 -25.95
CA MET A 184 17.91 5.83 -25.32
C MET A 184 18.95 5.40 -24.29
N THR A 185 20.12 6.05 -24.31
CA THR A 185 21.12 5.88 -23.26
C THR A 185 20.63 6.49 -21.94
N LYS A 186 21.15 6.00 -20.82
CA LYS A 186 20.80 6.50 -19.49
C LYS A 186 21.08 8.01 -19.38
N GLU A 187 22.20 8.47 -19.90
CA GLU A 187 22.60 9.88 -19.88
C GLU A 187 21.60 10.76 -20.63
N TYR A 188 21.07 10.27 -21.76
CA TYR A 188 20.05 10.99 -22.51
C TYR A 188 18.74 11.07 -21.73
N VAL A 189 18.30 9.97 -21.12
CA VAL A 189 17.08 9.92 -20.30
C VAL A 189 17.19 10.91 -19.13
N TYR A 190 18.33 10.93 -18.43
CA TYR A 190 18.53 11.82 -17.29
C TYR A 190 18.62 13.28 -17.74
N LYS A 191 19.25 13.56 -18.88
CA LYS A 191 19.28 14.89 -19.46
C LYS A 191 17.88 15.37 -19.85
N HIS A 192 17.03 14.48 -20.35
CA HIS A 192 15.64 14.79 -20.69
C HIS A 192 14.82 15.21 -19.47
N PHE A 193 15.04 14.56 -18.32
CA PHE A 193 14.35 14.86 -17.06
C PHE A 193 15.15 15.71 -16.08
N GLN A 194 16.21 16.39 -16.54
CA GLN A 194 17.15 17.08 -15.65
C GLN A 194 16.45 18.15 -14.80
N GLN A 195 15.46 18.86 -15.37
CA GLN A 195 14.72 19.89 -14.65
C GLN A 195 13.81 19.29 -13.58
N GLU A 196 13.04 18.25 -13.91
CA GLU A 196 12.14 17.58 -12.98
C GLU A 196 12.90 16.88 -11.86
N LEU A 197 13.98 16.16 -12.19
CA LEU A 197 14.84 15.51 -11.21
C LEU A 197 15.49 16.54 -10.28
N GLY A 198 16.01 17.65 -10.82
CA GLY A 198 16.61 18.71 -10.01
C GLY A 198 15.60 19.40 -9.08
N PHE A 199 14.35 19.56 -9.52
CA PHE A 199 13.26 20.06 -8.67
C PHE A 199 12.96 19.09 -7.53
N LEU A 200 12.78 17.80 -7.83
CA LEU A 200 12.50 16.77 -6.82
C LEU A 200 13.66 16.60 -5.83
N GLU A 201 14.90 16.68 -6.30
CA GLU A 201 16.10 16.66 -5.46
C GLU A 201 16.12 17.86 -4.50
N SER A 202 15.89 19.06 -5.01
CA SER A 202 15.83 20.28 -4.19
C SER A 202 14.70 20.21 -3.15
N LEU A 203 13.52 19.70 -3.56
CA LEU A 203 12.38 19.51 -2.67
C LEU A 203 12.69 18.50 -1.57
N ALA A 204 13.29 17.36 -1.92
CA ALA A 204 13.70 16.32 -0.97
C ALA A 204 14.74 16.85 0.02
N PHE A 205 15.74 17.60 -0.45
CA PHE A 205 16.78 18.23 0.38
C PHE A 205 16.18 19.20 1.40
N ASN A 206 15.38 20.16 0.94
CA ASN A 206 14.73 21.15 1.82
C ASN A 206 13.77 20.50 2.83
N GLY A 207 13.10 19.41 2.44
CA GLY A 207 12.23 18.62 3.32
C GLY A 207 12.98 17.87 4.42
N MET A 208 14.27 17.59 4.25
CA MET A 208 15.10 16.98 5.29
C MET A 208 15.62 18.01 6.29
N GLU A 209 15.85 19.26 5.88
CA GLU A 209 16.28 20.35 6.78
C GLU A 209 15.17 20.86 7.71
N SER A 210 13.91 20.59 7.38
CA SER A 210 12.73 21.04 8.13
C SER A 210 12.26 20.05 9.22
N LYS A 211 13.14 19.13 9.64
CA LYS A 211 12.91 18.18 10.74
C LYS A 211 13.65 18.56 12.02
#